data_AF-A0A6M0REQ1-F1
#
_entry.id   AF-A0A6M0REQ1-F1
#
_cell.length_a   1.000
_cell.length_b   1.000
_cell.length_c   1.000
_cell.angle_alpha   90.00
_cell.angle_beta   90.00
_cell.angle_gamma   90.00
#
_symmetry.space_group_name_H-M   'P 1'
#
loop_
_entity.id
_entity.type
_entity.pdbx_description
1 polymer ?
#
loop_
_entity_poly.entity_id
_entity_poly.type
_entity_poly.pdbx_seq_one_letter_code
_entity_poly.pdbx_strand_id
1 'polypeptide(L)'
;FTVYAKVVVEATDLGDLLEVGDVPSRVGQEARSETDEAILPEDARPQCQQSFTFDVLVERTQPGKGVPIGMPTEYGRVPWLNLQEFTGDFWVRKNTVWKKRDFFNAFGIFRYRRLLRRSLYKKTISPGDVAVINWGTSSHPERGQCCGNDYRTGYLVGLDRSERQQQIARARTRAQAYIHYLQTNGSPDLKPRGDLTWTKDGIALEPYIREARRGIAMTTIRHEDVAASFFPNQARARTFNDTLGIGQYHYLDLHGNLVDGHVSPTGKDVIALPFTLPAGALVPINTDGLVLSAKSIGTTHITNAAYRMHPVEWAIGEAGGFLAAFSVWTGKQPREIVRNESLLRKLQGFLTRNGIPIVWFDDVAHTDQDFEAIQVMAAAGIVNSENEKNLHFRPYASVSRAVVCTALVSLLGLEKNTPAQPSFRDVQPGQHWAYSNIETLKAQNMVAGVGRGRFAPDQAMTRQQLGFLVKKAMPKHHEAAFVGTPRDRRIVQRRDLSRVLYALLKAKLAI
;
A
#
# COMPACT_ATOMS: atom_id res chain seq x y z
N PHE A 1 -30.57 16.16 12.01
CA PHE A 1 -29.77 17.40 11.84
C PHE A 1 -28.92 17.23 10.58
N THR A 2 -28.58 18.32 9.90
CA THR A 2 -27.74 18.29 8.69
C THR A 2 -26.38 18.91 9.03
N VAL A 3 -25.29 18.28 8.60
CA VAL A 3 -23.92 18.79 8.76
C VAL A 3 -23.41 19.23 7.40
N TYR A 4 -22.91 20.47 7.31
CA TYR A 4 -22.29 21.01 6.09
C TYR A 4 -20.77 21.04 6.25
N ALA A 5 -20.06 20.48 5.28
CA ALA A 5 -18.60 20.49 5.24
C ALA A 5 -18.11 20.87 3.85
N LYS A 6 -16.94 21.54 3.77
CA LYS A 6 -16.29 21.87 2.49
C LYS A 6 -15.74 20.63 1.79
N VAL A 7 -15.24 19.69 2.58
CA VAL A 7 -14.73 18.39 2.15
C VAL A 7 -15.18 17.35 3.17
N VAL A 8 -15.66 16.21 2.68
CA VAL A 8 -16.01 15.03 3.47
C VAL A 8 -15.00 13.94 3.18
N VAL A 9 -14.58 13.21 4.21
CA VAL A 9 -13.73 12.03 4.08
C VAL A 9 -14.60 10.81 4.32
N GLU A 10 -14.70 9.93 3.33
CA GLU A 10 -15.43 8.68 3.43
C GLU A 10 -14.55 7.62 4.09
N ALA A 11 -14.85 7.33 5.37
CA ALA A 11 -14.12 6.37 6.19
C ALA A 11 -15.09 5.47 6.99
N THR A 12 -16.31 5.28 6.51
CA THR A 12 -17.24 4.31 7.11
C THR A 12 -16.78 2.89 6.78
N ASP A 13 -17.10 1.92 7.64
CA ASP A 13 -16.58 0.56 7.48
C ASP A 13 -17.11 -0.17 6.24
N LEU A 14 -18.32 0.19 5.77
CA LEU A 14 -18.98 -0.45 4.63
C LEU A 14 -19.02 0.44 3.38
N GLY A 15 -18.53 1.68 3.45
CA GLY A 15 -18.68 2.67 2.38
C GLY A 15 -20.11 3.21 2.29
N ASP A 16 -20.78 3.39 3.43
CA ASP A 16 -22.17 3.80 3.56
C ASP A 16 -22.44 5.16 2.90
N LEU A 17 -21.49 6.12 2.94
CA LEU A 17 -21.68 7.41 2.27
C LEU A 17 -21.77 7.27 0.75
N LEU A 18 -21.03 6.31 0.16
CA LEU A 18 -21.10 6.08 -1.28
C LEU A 18 -22.48 5.53 -1.68
N GLU A 19 -23.10 4.72 -0.81
CA GLU A 19 -24.47 4.24 -1.02
C GLU A 19 -25.50 5.36 -0.84
N VAL A 20 -25.44 6.09 0.27
CA VAL A 20 -26.40 7.16 0.58
C VAL A 20 -26.30 8.32 -0.41
N GLY A 21 -25.09 8.61 -0.90
CA GLY A 21 -24.82 9.67 -1.86
C GLY A 21 -24.94 9.26 -3.32
N ASP A 22 -25.30 8.01 -3.61
CA ASP A 22 -25.32 7.43 -4.97
C ASP A 22 -24.00 7.69 -5.74
N VAL A 23 -22.88 7.55 -5.03
CA VAL A 23 -21.54 7.76 -5.59
C VAL A 23 -21.12 6.47 -6.33
N PRO A 24 -20.69 6.57 -7.61
CA PRO A 24 -20.29 5.41 -8.39
C PRO A 24 -19.24 4.57 -7.67
N SER A 25 -19.54 3.28 -7.51
CA SER A 25 -18.76 2.37 -6.69
C SER A 25 -18.94 0.92 -7.11
N ARG A 26 -18.04 0.06 -6.62
CA ARG A 26 -18.01 -1.39 -6.84
C ARG A 26 -18.20 -2.13 -5.52
N VAL A 27 -18.73 -3.33 -5.61
CA VAL A 27 -18.97 -4.23 -4.48
C VAL A 27 -18.58 -5.64 -4.91
N GLY A 28 -17.90 -6.38 -4.03
CA GLY A 28 -17.50 -7.77 -4.31
C GLY A 28 -16.51 -7.87 -5.46
N GLN A 29 -16.39 -9.04 -6.08
CA GLN A 29 -15.42 -9.29 -7.14
C GLN A 29 -15.88 -8.69 -8.48
N GLU A 30 -15.00 -7.93 -9.13
CA GLU A 30 -15.26 -7.34 -10.45
C GLU A 30 -15.23 -8.40 -11.58
N ALA A 31 -15.86 -8.05 -12.71
CA ALA A 31 -15.62 -8.66 -14.00
C ALA A 31 -14.28 -8.19 -14.59
N ARG A 32 -13.65 -9.04 -15.41
CA ARG A 32 -12.44 -8.70 -16.16
C ARG A 32 -12.64 -7.45 -17.01
N SER A 33 -13.80 -7.28 -17.64
CA SER A 33 -14.11 -6.11 -18.47
C SER A 33 -14.20 -4.78 -17.71
N GLU A 34 -14.28 -4.82 -16.37
CA GLU A 34 -14.34 -3.60 -15.54
C GLU A 34 -12.95 -3.07 -15.16
N THR A 35 -11.91 -3.91 -15.16
CA THR A 35 -10.57 -3.54 -14.66
C THR A 35 -9.42 -3.96 -15.58
N ASP A 36 -9.68 -4.78 -16.59
CA ASP A 36 -8.71 -5.44 -17.47
C ASP A 36 -7.76 -6.41 -16.73
N GLU A 37 -8.09 -6.83 -15.50
CA GLU A 37 -7.28 -7.81 -14.74
C GLU A 37 -7.56 -9.24 -15.24
N ALA A 38 -6.58 -9.84 -15.92
CA ALA A 38 -6.76 -11.15 -16.57
C ALA A 38 -7.17 -12.29 -15.62
N ILE A 39 -6.83 -12.18 -14.33
CA ILE A 39 -7.14 -13.17 -13.28
C ILE A 39 -8.62 -13.16 -12.85
N LEU A 40 -9.38 -12.11 -13.19
CA LEU A 40 -10.80 -11.99 -12.86
C LEU A 40 -11.69 -12.82 -13.81
N PRO A 41 -12.90 -13.22 -13.35
CA PRO A 41 -13.91 -13.87 -14.18
C PRO A 41 -14.50 -12.91 -15.22
N GLU A 42 -15.26 -13.43 -16.18
CA GLU A 42 -15.97 -12.60 -17.17
C GLU A 42 -17.10 -11.76 -16.56
N ASP A 43 -17.79 -12.30 -15.54
CA ASP A 43 -18.95 -11.67 -14.92
C ASP A 43 -18.64 -11.17 -13.51
N ALA A 44 -19.20 -10.00 -13.17
CA ALA A 44 -19.08 -9.40 -11.86
C ALA A 44 -19.88 -10.19 -10.81
N ARG A 45 -19.36 -10.26 -9.59
CA ARG A 45 -19.92 -11.04 -8.48
C ARG A 45 -19.97 -10.19 -7.23
N PRO A 46 -21.01 -9.34 -7.07
CA PRO A 46 -21.16 -8.46 -5.91
C PRO A 46 -21.17 -9.20 -4.56
N GLN A 47 -21.58 -10.47 -4.57
CA GLN A 47 -21.73 -11.26 -3.35
C GLN A 47 -20.40 -11.92 -2.95
N CYS A 48 -19.43 -11.92 -3.85
CA CYS A 48 -18.07 -12.37 -3.63
C CYS A 48 -17.26 -11.28 -2.93
N GLN A 49 -17.64 -10.97 -1.69
CA GLN A 49 -16.90 -10.06 -0.80
C GLN A 49 -15.95 -10.87 0.08
N GLN A 50 -14.78 -10.33 0.42
CA GLN A 50 -13.88 -10.95 1.39
C GLN A 50 -14.61 -11.21 2.71
N SER A 51 -14.41 -12.40 3.28
CA SER A 51 -15.05 -12.76 4.55
C SER A 51 -14.72 -11.77 5.66
N PHE A 52 -15.66 -11.56 6.57
CA PHE A 52 -15.48 -10.77 7.78
C PHE A 52 -15.47 -11.70 9.00
N THR A 53 -15.06 -11.20 10.17
CA THR A 53 -14.92 -12.03 11.37
C THR A 53 -15.15 -11.24 12.63
N PHE A 54 -15.36 -11.92 13.75
CA PHE A 54 -15.28 -11.31 15.07
C PHE A 54 -14.00 -11.76 15.76
N ASP A 55 -13.19 -10.78 16.14
CA ASP A 55 -12.02 -11.00 16.96
C ASP A 55 -12.43 -11.46 18.36
N VAL A 56 -11.74 -12.47 18.90
CA VAL A 56 -11.99 -12.97 20.26
C VAL A 56 -10.71 -12.93 21.08
N LEU A 57 -10.71 -12.18 22.18
CA LEU A 57 -9.56 -12.12 23.08
C LEU A 57 -9.63 -13.27 24.07
N VAL A 58 -8.58 -14.08 24.10
CA VAL A 58 -8.46 -15.23 25.00
C VAL A 58 -7.14 -15.24 25.74
N GLU A 59 -7.19 -15.60 27.01
CA GLU A 59 -6.03 -15.85 27.86
C GLU A 59 -5.70 -17.34 27.86
N ARG A 60 -4.41 -17.68 27.79
CA ARG A 60 -3.92 -19.01 28.13
C ARG A 60 -3.85 -19.10 29.65
N THR A 61 -4.71 -19.88 30.30
CA THR A 61 -4.68 -20.05 31.76
C THR A 61 -3.70 -21.13 32.20
N GLN A 62 -3.61 -21.35 33.51
CA GLN A 62 -3.04 -22.60 34.03
C GLN A 62 -3.87 -23.80 33.56
N PRO A 63 -3.25 -25.00 33.43
CA PRO A 63 -3.97 -26.23 33.11
C PRO A 63 -5.19 -26.46 34.02
N GLY A 64 -6.33 -26.79 33.42
CA GLY A 64 -7.60 -27.01 34.11
C GLY A 64 -8.29 -25.74 34.63
N LYS A 65 -7.79 -24.55 34.30
CA LYS A 65 -8.36 -23.25 34.73
C LYS A 65 -9.00 -22.45 33.59
N GLY A 66 -9.26 -23.07 32.45
CA GLY A 66 -10.00 -22.45 31.36
C GLY A 66 -11.43 -22.08 31.77
N VAL A 67 -12.04 -21.15 31.04
CA VAL A 67 -13.41 -20.70 31.29
C VAL A 67 -14.22 -20.93 30.01
N PRO A 68 -15.20 -21.84 30.00
CA PRO A 68 -15.99 -22.13 28.81
C PRO A 68 -16.67 -20.87 28.27
N ILE A 69 -16.59 -20.65 26.95
CA ILE A 69 -17.34 -19.58 26.28
C ILE A 69 -18.83 -19.94 26.10
N GLY A 70 -19.18 -21.21 26.29
CA GLY A 70 -20.51 -21.78 26.02
C GLY A 70 -20.67 -22.27 24.58
N MET A 71 -21.47 -23.33 24.41
CA MET A 71 -21.80 -23.90 23.10
C MET A 71 -22.99 -23.13 22.50
N PRO A 72 -22.88 -22.58 21.27
CA PRO A 72 -24.01 -21.94 20.62
C PRO A 72 -25.08 -22.96 20.23
N THR A 73 -26.35 -22.55 20.18
CA THR A 73 -27.51 -23.43 19.92
C THR A 73 -27.44 -24.13 18.57
N GLU A 74 -26.86 -23.47 17.56
CA GLU A 74 -26.74 -23.94 16.19
C GLU A 74 -25.46 -24.75 15.92
N TYR A 75 -24.62 -24.97 16.93
CA TYR A 75 -23.32 -25.65 16.81
C TYR A 75 -23.47 -27.05 16.18
N GLY A 76 -22.90 -27.26 14.99
CA GLY A 76 -23.01 -28.51 14.25
C GLY A 76 -24.40 -28.81 13.67
N ARG A 77 -25.33 -27.84 13.67
CA ARG A 77 -26.73 -28.03 13.21
C ARG A 77 -27.08 -27.24 11.95
N VAL A 78 -26.24 -26.28 11.56
CA VAL A 78 -26.47 -25.40 10.42
C VAL A 78 -25.29 -25.40 9.45
N PRO A 79 -25.52 -25.28 8.13
CA PRO A 79 -24.45 -25.38 7.13
C PRO A 79 -23.31 -24.36 7.31
N TRP A 80 -23.60 -23.16 7.81
CA TRP A 80 -22.62 -22.09 8.02
C TRP A 80 -21.77 -22.23 9.31
N LEU A 81 -22.04 -23.28 10.11
CA LEU A 81 -21.21 -23.75 11.24
C LEU A 81 -20.70 -25.17 10.97
N ASN A 82 -20.06 -25.38 9.83
CA ASN A 82 -19.46 -26.67 9.50
C ASN A 82 -18.21 -26.94 10.36
N LEU A 83 -18.32 -27.90 11.29
CA LEU A 83 -17.25 -28.27 12.21
C LEU A 83 -16.01 -28.85 11.52
N GLN A 84 -16.15 -29.37 10.29
CA GLN A 84 -15.01 -29.88 9.53
C GLN A 84 -14.06 -28.76 9.10
N GLU A 85 -14.57 -27.53 9.00
CA GLU A 85 -13.75 -26.35 8.69
C GLU A 85 -12.86 -25.98 9.87
N PHE A 86 -13.35 -26.13 11.10
CA PHE A 86 -12.61 -25.69 12.29
C PHE A 86 -11.33 -26.51 12.52
N THR A 87 -10.30 -25.79 12.97
CA THR A 87 -8.99 -26.38 13.26
C THR A 87 -8.34 -25.75 14.49
N GLY A 88 -7.62 -26.59 15.25
CA GLY A 88 -6.71 -26.17 16.33
C GLY A 88 -5.25 -26.13 15.89
N ASP A 89 -5.00 -26.26 14.60
CA ASP A 89 -3.67 -26.26 14.01
C ASP A 89 -3.68 -25.60 12.63
N PHE A 90 -2.49 -25.35 12.09
CA PHE A 90 -2.35 -25.02 10.68
C PHE A 90 -1.12 -25.67 10.10
N TRP A 91 -1.08 -25.73 8.77
CA TRP A 91 -0.03 -26.40 8.04
C TRP A 91 0.66 -25.44 7.10
N VAL A 92 1.99 -25.50 7.10
CA VAL A 92 2.81 -24.78 6.13
C VAL A 92 3.45 -25.79 5.19
N ARG A 93 3.44 -25.50 3.90
CA ARG A 93 4.09 -26.33 2.89
C ARG A 93 5.35 -25.64 2.39
N LYS A 94 6.51 -26.28 2.54
CA LYS A 94 7.78 -25.81 2.00
C LYS A 94 8.49 -26.94 1.26
N ASN A 95 8.88 -26.71 0.01
CA ASN A 95 9.53 -27.71 -0.86
C ASN A 95 8.77 -29.04 -0.83
N THR A 96 7.47 -28.99 -1.12
CA THR A 96 6.49 -30.11 -1.07
C THR A 96 6.22 -30.74 0.31
N VAL A 97 7.02 -30.47 1.33
CA VAL A 97 6.85 -31.01 2.68
C VAL A 97 5.89 -30.17 3.52
N TRP A 98 4.89 -30.84 4.10
CA TRP A 98 3.96 -30.26 5.06
C TRP A 98 4.55 -30.24 6.47
N LYS A 99 4.37 -29.13 7.19
CA LYS A 99 4.72 -29.00 8.61
C LYS A 99 3.53 -28.51 9.40
N LYS A 100 3.13 -29.30 10.39
CA LYS A 100 2.07 -28.97 11.34
C LYS A 100 2.51 -27.91 12.34
N ARG A 101 1.61 -27.01 12.69
CA ARG A 101 1.76 -26.01 13.76
C ARG A 101 0.51 -26.06 14.64
N ASP A 102 0.62 -26.74 15.78
CA ASP A 102 -0.47 -26.78 16.77
C ASP A 102 -0.70 -25.41 17.41
N PHE A 103 -1.89 -25.22 17.99
CA PHE A 103 -2.36 -23.95 18.55
C PHE A 103 -1.35 -23.21 19.44
N PHE A 104 -0.74 -23.93 20.39
CA PHE A 104 0.22 -23.38 21.36
C PHE A 104 1.69 -23.53 20.95
N ASN A 105 1.98 -23.95 19.72
CA ASN A 105 3.35 -23.99 19.22
C ASN A 105 3.98 -22.58 19.20
N ALA A 106 5.31 -22.48 19.24
CA ALA A 106 6.02 -21.19 19.14
C ALA A 106 5.74 -20.43 17.81
N PHE A 107 5.28 -21.14 16.79
CA PHE A 107 4.79 -20.56 15.54
C PHE A 107 3.32 -20.93 15.28
N GLY A 108 2.58 -21.29 16.33
CA GLY A 108 1.15 -21.60 16.30
C GLY A 108 0.26 -20.37 16.30
N ILE A 109 -1.05 -20.60 16.18
CA ILE A 109 -2.10 -19.56 16.09
C ILE A 109 -2.03 -18.59 17.27
N PHE A 110 -1.95 -19.10 18.50
CA PHE A 110 -2.01 -18.26 19.70
C PHE A 110 -0.84 -17.28 19.80
N ARG A 111 0.40 -17.74 19.53
CA ARG A 111 1.56 -16.86 19.65
C ARG A 111 1.60 -15.83 18.51
N TYR A 112 1.18 -16.21 17.30
CA TYR A 112 1.21 -15.32 16.15
C TYR A 112 0.40 -14.02 16.39
N ARG A 113 -0.73 -14.11 17.11
CA ARG A 113 -1.59 -12.96 17.45
C ARG A 113 -1.60 -12.59 18.95
N ARG A 114 -0.48 -12.83 19.64
CA ARG A 114 -0.37 -12.54 21.08
C ARG A 114 -0.27 -11.04 21.35
N LEU A 115 -1.20 -10.50 22.13
CA LEU A 115 -1.24 -9.10 22.61
C LEU A 115 -0.43 -8.89 23.88
N LEU A 116 -0.58 -9.80 24.85
CA LEU A 116 0.10 -9.73 26.13
C LEU A 116 1.00 -10.94 26.30
N ARG A 117 2.25 -10.66 26.69
CA ARG A 117 3.26 -11.68 26.98
C ARG A 117 3.78 -11.50 28.40
N ARG A 118 3.67 -12.54 29.22
CA ARG A 118 4.19 -12.55 30.59
C ARG A 118 5.71 -12.72 30.66
N SER A 119 6.28 -13.54 29.77
CA SER A 119 7.74 -13.76 29.73
C SER A 119 8.38 -13.05 28.55
N LEU A 120 9.08 -11.92 28.74
CA LEU A 120 9.72 -11.16 27.66
C LEU A 120 10.90 -11.87 26.98
N TYR A 121 11.51 -12.85 27.63
CA TYR A 121 12.75 -13.50 27.15
C TYR A 121 12.52 -14.84 26.44
N LYS A 122 11.47 -15.61 26.80
CA LYS A 122 11.21 -16.93 26.20
C LYS A 122 10.16 -16.87 25.09
N LYS A 123 10.50 -17.35 23.88
CA LYS A 123 9.55 -17.40 22.74
C LYS A 123 8.39 -18.40 22.93
N THR A 124 8.26 -18.99 24.12
CA THR A 124 7.19 -19.89 24.50
C THR A 124 5.93 -19.11 24.89
N ILE A 125 4.80 -19.81 24.90
CA ILE A 125 3.53 -19.32 25.46
C ILE A 125 3.54 -19.63 26.96
N SER A 126 3.02 -18.71 27.77
CA SER A 126 2.94 -18.87 29.23
C SER A 126 1.52 -18.67 29.72
N PRO A 127 1.13 -19.30 30.84
CA PRO A 127 -0.08 -18.92 31.55
C PRO A 127 -0.12 -17.41 31.82
N GLY A 128 -1.26 -16.78 31.55
CA GLY A 128 -1.47 -15.35 31.63
C GLY A 128 -1.14 -14.56 30.35
N ASP A 129 -0.61 -15.22 29.30
CA ASP A 129 -0.51 -14.61 27.97
C ASP A 129 -1.92 -14.43 27.37
N VAL A 130 -2.11 -13.37 26.60
CA VAL A 130 -3.40 -13.06 25.93
C VAL A 130 -3.19 -12.92 24.43
N ALA A 131 -4.07 -13.52 23.63
CA ALA A 131 -4.04 -13.44 22.17
C ALA A 131 -5.40 -13.03 21.59
N VAL A 132 -5.38 -12.39 20.43
CA VAL A 132 -6.57 -12.18 19.60
C VAL A 132 -6.74 -13.38 18.67
N ILE A 133 -7.89 -14.03 18.74
CA ILE A 133 -8.25 -15.09 17.80
C ILE A 133 -8.97 -14.47 16.61
N ASN A 134 -8.27 -14.50 15.49
CA ASN A 134 -8.75 -14.15 14.16
C ASN A 134 -7.98 -15.06 13.20
N TRP A 135 -8.66 -16.11 12.75
CA TRP A 135 -8.06 -17.16 11.95
C TRP A 135 -8.94 -17.48 10.76
N GLY A 136 -8.36 -17.28 9.58
CA GLY A 136 -9.04 -17.44 8.31
C GLY A 136 -8.81 -18.78 7.64
N THR A 137 -8.97 -18.77 6.32
CA THR A 137 -8.75 -19.95 5.49
C THR A 137 -7.26 -20.31 5.47
N SER A 138 -6.95 -21.60 5.67
CA SER A 138 -5.58 -22.12 5.61
C SER A 138 -5.56 -23.48 4.93
N SER A 139 -4.50 -23.78 4.19
CA SER A 139 -4.36 -25.08 3.54
C SER A 139 -4.18 -26.21 4.56
N HIS A 140 -4.74 -27.38 4.26
CA HIS A 140 -4.63 -28.57 5.10
C HIS A 140 -4.36 -29.80 4.22
N PRO A 141 -3.37 -30.66 4.54
CA PRO A 141 -2.99 -31.78 3.69
C PRO A 141 -4.14 -32.79 3.47
N GLU A 142 -4.96 -33.02 4.50
CA GLU A 142 -6.01 -34.05 4.48
C GLU A 142 -7.40 -33.50 4.12
N ARG A 143 -7.64 -32.21 4.38
CA ARG A 143 -8.98 -31.59 4.27
C ARG A 143 -9.04 -30.60 3.09
N GLY A 144 -7.94 -30.43 2.37
CA GLY A 144 -7.75 -29.37 1.37
C GLY A 144 -7.60 -27.99 2.02
N GLN A 145 -8.65 -27.51 2.68
CA GLN A 145 -8.65 -26.24 3.40
C GLN A 145 -9.43 -26.36 4.72
N CYS A 146 -8.95 -25.62 5.73
CA CYS A 146 -9.64 -25.38 6.98
C CYS A 146 -9.88 -23.87 7.15
N CYS A 147 -10.77 -23.50 8.06
CA CYS A 147 -11.06 -22.11 8.41
C CYS A 147 -11.24 -21.99 9.93
N GLY A 148 -10.82 -20.88 10.52
CA GLY A 148 -11.19 -20.54 11.89
C GLY A 148 -12.52 -19.81 11.95
N ASN A 149 -12.53 -18.70 12.68
CA ASN A 149 -13.70 -17.86 12.92
C ASN A 149 -14.12 -16.95 11.76
N ASP A 150 -13.36 -16.87 10.66
CA ASP A 150 -13.82 -16.14 9.47
C ASP A 150 -15.17 -16.63 8.97
N TYR A 151 -16.10 -15.69 8.72
CA TYR A 151 -17.44 -15.96 8.23
C TYR A 151 -17.50 -15.83 6.71
N ARG A 152 -17.42 -16.98 6.01
CA ARG A 152 -17.27 -17.07 4.54
C ARG A 152 -18.57 -17.31 3.77
N THR A 153 -19.67 -17.51 4.48
CA THR A 153 -20.97 -17.91 3.90
C THR A 153 -21.89 -16.73 3.59
N GLY A 154 -21.52 -15.52 4.00
CA GLY A 154 -22.32 -14.33 3.78
C GLY A 154 -21.45 -13.10 3.53
N TYR A 155 -22.12 -12.00 3.25
CA TYR A 155 -21.54 -10.70 2.89
C TYR A 155 -22.36 -9.59 3.58
N LEU A 156 -21.91 -8.34 3.52
CA LEU A 156 -22.54 -7.23 4.26
C LEU A 156 -23.04 -6.10 3.35
N VAL A 157 -22.27 -5.79 2.31
CA VAL A 157 -22.60 -4.68 1.40
C VAL A 157 -23.66 -5.13 0.40
N GLY A 158 -24.66 -4.28 0.15
CA GLY A 158 -25.79 -4.60 -0.74
C GLY A 158 -26.96 -5.33 -0.07
N LEU A 159 -26.85 -5.65 1.22
CA LEU A 159 -27.96 -6.19 2.02
C LEU A 159 -28.75 -5.08 2.70
N ASP A 160 -30.04 -5.33 2.92
CA ASP A 160 -30.84 -4.50 3.80
C ASP A 160 -30.35 -4.57 5.26
N ARG A 161 -30.83 -3.65 6.10
CA ARG A 161 -30.37 -3.55 7.49
C ARG A 161 -30.67 -4.81 8.31
N SER A 162 -31.80 -5.47 8.07
CA SER A 162 -32.23 -6.66 8.81
C SER A 162 -31.39 -7.87 8.42
N GLU A 163 -31.20 -8.09 7.13
CA GLU A 163 -30.35 -9.14 6.57
C GLU A 163 -28.89 -8.95 7.01
N ARG A 164 -28.37 -7.72 6.94
CA ARG A 164 -27.02 -7.39 7.41
C ARG A 164 -26.85 -7.71 8.90
N GLN A 165 -27.81 -7.34 9.74
CA GLN A 165 -27.79 -7.66 11.17
C GLN A 165 -27.81 -9.18 11.40
N GLN A 166 -28.55 -9.94 10.57
CA GLN A 166 -28.55 -11.40 10.62
C GLN A 166 -27.18 -11.99 10.28
N GLN A 167 -26.51 -11.49 9.23
CA GLN A 167 -25.16 -11.94 8.85
C GLN A 167 -24.13 -11.63 9.96
N ILE A 168 -24.20 -10.44 10.56
CA ILE A 168 -23.36 -10.05 11.70
C ILE A 168 -23.60 -10.99 12.90
N ALA A 169 -24.85 -11.27 13.24
CA ALA A 169 -25.18 -12.19 14.31
C ALA A 169 -24.62 -13.61 14.07
N ARG A 170 -24.76 -14.13 12.84
CA ARG A 170 -24.19 -15.43 12.45
C ARG A 170 -22.66 -15.46 12.55
N ALA A 171 -21.98 -14.40 12.11
CA ALA A 171 -20.54 -14.29 12.25
C ALA A 171 -20.09 -14.25 13.71
N ARG A 172 -20.83 -13.56 14.58
CA ARG A 172 -20.58 -13.56 16.03
C ARG A 172 -20.75 -14.96 16.62
N THR A 173 -21.84 -15.66 16.28
CA THR A 173 -22.08 -17.06 16.68
C THR A 173 -20.97 -17.98 16.18
N ARG A 174 -20.45 -17.75 14.97
CA ARG A 174 -19.31 -18.51 14.44
C ARG A 174 -18.03 -18.30 15.25
N ALA A 175 -17.75 -17.07 15.68
CA ALA A 175 -16.61 -16.81 16.55
C ALA A 175 -16.73 -17.52 17.90
N GLN A 176 -17.92 -17.51 18.51
CA GLN A 176 -18.21 -18.29 19.72
C GLN A 176 -18.01 -19.79 19.48
N ALA A 177 -18.57 -20.32 18.38
CA ALA A 177 -18.45 -21.72 17.99
C ALA A 177 -16.99 -22.15 17.81
N TYR A 178 -16.15 -21.30 17.24
CA TYR A 178 -14.74 -21.62 17.05
C TYR A 178 -13.97 -21.68 18.37
N ILE A 179 -14.21 -20.75 19.30
CA ILE A 179 -13.59 -20.82 20.64
C ILE A 179 -14.09 -22.04 21.40
N HIS A 180 -15.39 -22.34 21.34
CA HIS A 180 -15.93 -23.56 21.93
C HIS A 180 -15.25 -24.80 21.35
N TYR A 181 -15.11 -24.88 20.02
CA TYR A 181 -14.39 -25.95 19.33
C TYR A 181 -12.96 -26.10 19.85
N LEU A 182 -12.20 -25.00 19.99
CA LEU A 182 -10.83 -25.05 20.52
C LEU A 182 -10.80 -25.56 21.96
N GLN A 183 -11.73 -25.12 22.80
CA GLN A 183 -11.84 -25.56 24.19
C GLN A 183 -12.15 -27.06 24.31
N THR A 184 -12.96 -27.60 23.41
CA THR A 184 -13.31 -29.03 23.40
C THR A 184 -12.32 -29.90 22.62
N ASN A 185 -11.47 -29.32 21.76
CA ASN A 185 -10.55 -30.03 20.87
C ASN A 185 -9.09 -29.57 21.05
N GLY A 186 -8.55 -29.77 22.25
CA GLY A 186 -7.11 -29.68 22.53
C GLY A 186 -6.63 -28.38 23.19
N SER A 187 -7.50 -27.38 23.38
CA SER A 187 -7.15 -26.13 24.07
C SER A 187 -8.14 -25.77 25.20
N PRO A 188 -8.38 -26.67 26.18
CA PRO A 188 -9.36 -26.43 27.24
C PRO A 188 -9.01 -25.26 28.17
N ASP A 189 -7.73 -24.89 28.27
CA ASP A 189 -7.23 -23.83 29.16
C ASP A 189 -7.32 -22.43 28.54
N LEU A 190 -8.31 -22.20 27.70
CA LEU A 190 -8.62 -20.88 27.18
C LEU A 190 -9.67 -20.21 28.05
N LYS A 191 -9.43 -18.96 28.40
CA LYS A 191 -10.39 -18.09 29.10
C LYS A 191 -10.68 -16.88 28.22
N PRO A 192 -11.92 -16.68 27.75
CA PRO A 192 -12.28 -15.44 27.09
C PRO A 192 -12.09 -14.22 28.01
N ARG A 193 -11.58 -13.12 27.44
CA ARG A 193 -11.23 -11.88 28.15
C ARG A 193 -12.19 -10.75 27.80
N GLY A 194 -13.41 -10.91 28.33
CA GLY A 194 -14.48 -9.92 28.20
C GLY A 194 -14.10 -8.52 28.72
N ASP A 195 -13.27 -8.46 29.75
CA ASP A 195 -12.73 -7.22 30.32
C ASP A 195 -11.85 -6.42 29.33
N LEU A 196 -11.30 -7.07 28.30
CA LEU A 196 -10.50 -6.41 27.25
C LEU A 196 -11.29 -6.06 25.98
N THR A 197 -12.55 -6.52 25.90
CA THR A 197 -13.43 -6.32 24.75
C THR A 197 -14.73 -5.61 25.10
N TRP A 198 -14.92 -5.28 26.39
CA TRP A 198 -16.16 -4.73 26.93
C TRP A 198 -17.39 -5.61 26.69
N THR A 199 -17.19 -6.92 26.55
CA THR A 199 -18.24 -7.93 26.43
C THR A 199 -18.11 -8.96 27.55
N LYS A 200 -19.07 -9.86 27.72
CA LYS A 200 -18.97 -10.94 28.74
C LYS A 200 -18.22 -12.17 28.22
N ASP A 201 -18.17 -12.33 26.91
CA ASP A 201 -17.74 -13.54 26.20
C ASP A 201 -16.37 -13.36 25.52
N GLY A 202 -15.71 -12.21 25.67
CA GLY A 202 -14.40 -11.94 25.08
C GLY A 202 -14.44 -11.67 23.58
N ILE A 203 -15.62 -11.67 22.95
CA ILE A 203 -15.81 -11.38 21.54
C ILE A 203 -15.92 -9.86 21.37
N ALA A 204 -15.25 -9.29 20.37
CA ALA A 204 -15.30 -7.86 20.07
C ALA A 204 -16.74 -7.33 19.90
N LEU A 205 -16.93 -6.03 20.11
CA LEU A 205 -18.25 -5.37 19.99
C LEU A 205 -18.76 -5.39 18.55
N GLU A 206 -17.85 -5.21 17.59
CA GLU A 206 -18.15 -5.11 16.16
C GLU A 206 -17.27 -6.08 15.35
N PRO A 207 -17.74 -6.52 14.16
CA PRO A 207 -16.94 -7.38 13.31
C PRO A 207 -15.77 -6.63 12.68
N TYR A 208 -14.65 -7.34 12.48
CA TYR A 208 -13.60 -6.91 11.58
C TYR A 208 -14.04 -7.08 10.12
N ILE A 209 -14.37 -5.97 9.48
CA ILE A 209 -14.79 -5.88 8.07
C ILE A 209 -13.53 -5.76 7.20
N ARG A 210 -13.42 -6.61 6.16
CA ARG A 210 -12.25 -6.63 5.26
C ARG A 210 -12.47 -5.90 3.93
N GLU A 211 -13.72 -5.73 3.55
CA GLU A 211 -14.09 -5.19 2.25
C GLU A 211 -15.31 -4.29 2.40
N ALA A 212 -15.17 -3.05 1.93
CA ALA A 212 -16.24 -2.07 1.83
C ALA A 212 -16.66 -1.91 0.37
N ARG A 213 -17.66 -1.07 0.14
CA ARG A 213 -17.94 -0.49 -1.16
C ARG A 213 -16.76 0.36 -1.62
N ARG A 214 -16.19 0.07 -2.78
CA ARG A 214 -15.00 0.75 -3.33
C ARG A 214 -15.39 1.78 -4.36
N GLY A 215 -15.01 3.04 -4.18
CA GLY A 215 -15.36 4.10 -5.12
C GLY A 215 -14.72 3.90 -6.50
N ILE A 216 -15.45 4.25 -7.57
CA ILE A 216 -14.88 4.41 -8.91
C ILE A 216 -14.09 5.72 -8.91
N ALA A 217 -12.79 5.60 -8.64
CA ALA A 217 -11.87 6.71 -8.47
C ALA A 217 -11.19 7.11 -9.79
N MET A 218 -10.48 8.24 -9.78
CA MET A 218 -9.64 8.66 -10.92
C MET A 218 -8.58 7.62 -11.28
N THR A 219 -8.08 6.89 -10.27
CA THR A 219 -7.18 5.75 -10.44
C THR A 219 -7.78 4.55 -9.71
N THR A 220 -8.04 3.47 -10.44
CA THR A 220 -8.27 2.14 -9.83
C THR A 220 -6.94 1.42 -9.76
N ILE A 221 -6.51 1.04 -8.56
CA ILE A 221 -5.28 0.27 -8.36
C ILE A 221 -5.55 -1.20 -8.64
N ARG A 222 -4.85 -1.80 -9.59
CA ARG A 222 -5.09 -3.15 -10.09
C ARG A 222 -4.02 -4.14 -9.66
N HIS A 223 -4.30 -5.43 -9.82
CA HIS A 223 -3.39 -6.53 -9.50
C HIS A 223 -2.01 -6.34 -10.12
N GLU A 224 -1.96 -5.89 -11.37
CA GLU A 224 -0.75 -5.56 -12.14
C GLU A 224 0.11 -4.46 -11.50
N ASP A 225 -0.46 -3.65 -10.62
CA ASP A 225 0.23 -2.53 -9.99
C ASP A 225 1.00 -2.95 -8.73
N VAL A 226 0.74 -4.14 -8.18
CA VAL A 226 1.28 -4.59 -6.88
C VAL A 226 1.93 -5.98 -6.91
N ALA A 227 1.45 -6.90 -7.76
CA ALA A 227 1.86 -8.30 -7.70
C ALA A 227 3.25 -8.56 -8.33
N ALA A 228 4.06 -9.37 -7.65
CA ALA A 228 5.44 -9.64 -8.02
C ALA A 228 5.61 -10.35 -9.39
N SER A 229 4.56 -10.97 -9.92
CA SER A 229 4.55 -11.56 -11.25
C SER A 229 4.76 -10.52 -12.37
N PHE A 230 4.30 -9.29 -12.17
CA PHE A 230 4.43 -8.19 -13.14
C PHE A 230 5.73 -7.40 -13.02
N PHE A 231 6.52 -7.66 -11.96
CA PHE A 231 7.78 -6.96 -11.69
C PHE A 231 8.93 -7.96 -11.47
N PRO A 232 9.26 -8.79 -12.49
CA PRO A 232 10.29 -9.81 -12.34
C PRO A 232 11.64 -9.17 -12.00
N ASN A 233 12.26 -9.67 -10.94
CA ASN A 233 13.56 -9.21 -10.43
C ASN A 233 13.59 -7.77 -9.91
N GLN A 234 12.45 -7.17 -9.59
CA GLN A 234 12.39 -5.84 -8.96
C GLN A 234 12.08 -5.94 -7.47
N ALA A 235 12.53 -4.94 -6.71
CA ALA A 235 12.29 -4.82 -5.28
C ALA A 235 11.00 -4.06 -4.93
N ARG A 236 10.36 -3.42 -5.92
CA ARG A 236 9.14 -2.63 -5.75
C ARG A 236 8.18 -2.89 -6.90
N ALA A 237 6.90 -2.65 -6.66
CA ALA A 237 5.87 -2.64 -7.68
C ALA A 237 5.77 -1.25 -8.36
N ARG A 238 4.62 -0.94 -8.96
CA ARG A 238 4.39 0.35 -9.62
C ARG A 238 4.60 1.52 -8.65
N THR A 239 5.35 2.52 -9.10
CA THR A 239 5.45 3.82 -8.44
C THR A 239 4.60 4.81 -9.22
N PHE A 240 3.55 5.32 -8.60
CA PHE A 240 2.67 6.31 -9.21
C PHE A 240 3.25 7.72 -9.06
N ASN A 241 3.19 8.54 -10.13
CA ASN A 241 3.76 9.89 -10.09
C ASN A 241 2.97 10.85 -9.17
N ASP A 242 1.72 10.52 -8.89
CA ASP A 242 0.81 11.21 -7.97
C ASP A 242 0.74 10.54 -6.60
N THR A 243 1.74 9.74 -6.23
CA THR A 243 1.78 9.08 -4.91
C THR A 243 1.68 10.07 -3.75
N LEU A 244 0.91 9.69 -2.72
CA LEU A 244 0.77 10.38 -1.42
C LEU A 244 1.10 9.46 -0.23
N GLY A 245 1.60 8.26 -0.48
CA GLY A 245 1.93 7.33 0.59
C GLY A 245 2.57 6.05 0.07
N ILE A 246 3.01 5.21 1.01
CA ILE A 246 3.61 3.91 0.70
C ILE A 246 2.83 2.78 1.36
N GLY A 247 2.91 1.59 0.78
CA GLY A 247 2.34 0.39 1.38
C GLY A 247 3.18 -0.84 1.11
N GLN A 248 3.18 -1.76 2.07
CA GLN A 248 3.76 -3.09 1.92
C GLN A 248 3.06 -4.04 2.87
N TYR A 249 2.54 -5.11 2.32
CA TYR A 249 2.12 -6.30 3.06
C TYR A 249 2.52 -7.49 2.18
N HIS A 250 3.34 -8.41 2.68
CA HIS A 250 4.07 -9.36 1.84
C HIS A 250 3.16 -10.20 0.92
N TYR A 251 1.93 -10.46 1.35
CA TYR A 251 0.92 -11.17 0.58
C TYR A 251 -0.27 -10.24 0.29
N LEU A 252 -0.95 -10.44 -0.83
CA LEU A 252 -2.33 -10.02 -0.98
C LEU A 252 -3.14 -10.87 0.01
N ASP A 253 -3.55 -10.28 1.12
CA ASP A 253 -4.30 -10.94 2.21
C ASP A 253 -5.77 -11.14 1.79
N LEU A 254 -5.98 -11.83 0.67
CA LEU A 254 -7.30 -11.98 0.07
C LEU A 254 -8.03 -13.12 0.79
N HIS A 255 -9.10 -12.77 1.51
CA HIS A 255 -9.85 -13.73 2.30
C HIS A 255 -10.99 -14.37 1.51
N GLY A 256 -11.03 -15.70 1.54
CA GLY A 256 -12.01 -16.52 0.83
C GLY A 256 -13.47 -16.20 1.18
N ASN A 257 -14.31 -16.33 0.16
CA ASN A 257 -15.76 -16.48 0.23
C ASN A 257 -16.15 -17.81 -0.45
N LEU A 258 -17.31 -18.38 -0.10
CA LEU A 258 -17.83 -19.60 -0.71
C LEU A 258 -18.64 -19.36 -2.01
N VAL A 259 -18.69 -18.13 -2.51
CA VAL A 259 -19.23 -17.85 -3.86
C VAL A 259 -18.35 -18.52 -4.91
N ASP A 260 -18.99 -19.32 -5.78
CA ASP A 260 -18.30 -20.06 -6.84
C ASP A 260 -17.45 -19.13 -7.71
N GLY A 261 -16.21 -19.55 -7.98
CA GLY A 261 -15.17 -18.82 -8.72
C GLY A 261 -14.69 -17.51 -8.08
N HIS A 262 -14.74 -17.45 -6.74
CA HIS A 262 -13.90 -16.52 -5.98
C HIS A 262 -12.43 -16.63 -6.42
N VAL A 263 -11.80 -15.50 -6.72
CA VAL A 263 -10.42 -15.45 -7.17
C VAL A 263 -9.48 -15.78 -6.01
N SER A 264 -8.42 -16.55 -6.27
CA SER A 264 -7.42 -16.90 -5.27
C SER A 264 -6.04 -16.91 -5.92
N PRO A 265 -5.35 -15.74 -5.97
CA PRO A 265 -4.02 -15.64 -6.55
C PRO A 265 -3.05 -16.62 -5.86
N THR A 266 -2.10 -17.17 -6.61
CA THR A 266 -1.09 -18.10 -6.08
C THR A 266 0.31 -17.75 -6.57
N GLY A 267 1.34 -18.41 -6.03
CA GLY A 267 2.71 -18.22 -6.50
C GLY A 267 3.19 -16.77 -6.37
N LYS A 268 3.63 -16.16 -7.47
CA LYS A 268 4.06 -14.75 -7.48
C LYS A 268 2.89 -13.77 -7.60
N ASP A 269 1.72 -14.22 -8.02
CA ASP A 269 0.53 -13.37 -8.14
C ASP A 269 -0.03 -12.95 -6.79
N VAL A 270 0.21 -13.73 -5.74
CA VAL A 270 -0.20 -13.37 -4.36
C VAL A 270 0.85 -12.53 -3.62
N ILE A 271 2.08 -12.41 -4.13
CA ILE A 271 3.14 -11.66 -3.45
C ILE A 271 3.02 -10.19 -3.83
N ALA A 272 2.70 -9.32 -2.87
CA ALA A 272 2.73 -7.88 -3.10
C ALA A 272 4.12 -7.33 -2.79
N LEU A 273 4.74 -6.69 -3.78
CA LEU A 273 5.98 -5.94 -3.60
C LEU A 273 5.67 -4.58 -2.95
N PRO A 274 6.64 -3.91 -2.31
CA PRO A 274 6.50 -2.52 -1.88
C PRO A 274 5.87 -1.64 -2.98
N PHE A 275 4.74 -1.00 -2.68
CA PHE A 275 3.94 -0.20 -3.61
C PHE A 275 3.66 1.21 -3.07
N THR A 276 3.02 2.04 -3.87
CA THR A 276 2.70 3.45 -3.55
C THR A 276 1.20 3.71 -3.65
N LEU A 277 0.69 4.66 -2.86
CA LEU A 277 -0.71 5.08 -2.82
C LEU A 277 -0.93 6.27 -3.77
N PRO A 278 -1.53 6.10 -4.96
CA PRO A 278 -1.81 7.22 -5.86
C PRO A 278 -2.90 8.13 -5.30
N ALA A 279 -2.71 9.46 -5.40
CA ALA A 279 -3.73 10.43 -5.03
C ALA A 279 -5.05 10.21 -5.78
N GLY A 280 -4.98 9.79 -7.05
CA GLY A 280 -6.16 9.49 -7.85
C GLY A 280 -7.05 8.38 -7.30
N ALA A 281 -6.53 7.48 -6.45
CA ALA A 281 -7.36 6.46 -5.79
C ALA A 281 -8.17 7.02 -4.61
N LEU A 282 -7.79 8.20 -4.09
CA LEU A 282 -8.51 8.89 -3.02
C LEU A 282 -9.60 9.83 -3.54
N VAL A 283 -9.74 9.98 -4.86
CA VAL A 283 -10.65 10.97 -5.47
C VAL A 283 -11.63 10.27 -6.40
N PRO A 284 -12.95 10.36 -6.16
CA PRO A 284 -13.96 9.78 -7.04
C PRO A 284 -13.97 10.47 -8.41
N ILE A 285 -14.32 9.76 -9.47
CA ILE A 285 -14.17 10.25 -10.85
C ILE A 285 -15.04 11.49 -11.15
N ASN A 286 -16.23 11.57 -10.54
CA ASN A 286 -17.26 12.57 -10.85
C ASN A 286 -17.94 13.24 -9.64
N THR A 287 -17.43 13.04 -8.42
CA THR A 287 -18.03 13.62 -7.20
C THR A 287 -17.04 14.57 -6.52
N ASP A 288 -17.32 15.87 -6.53
CA ASP A 288 -16.48 16.85 -5.83
C ASP A 288 -16.81 16.93 -4.33
N GLY A 289 -15.95 17.56 -3.53
CA GLY A 289 -16.12 17.67 -2.08
C GLY A 289 -15.93 16.38 -1.30
N LEU A 290 -15.49 15.29 -1.94
CA LEU A 290 -15.31 13.97 -1.32
C LEU A 290 -13.87 13.47 -1.47
N VAL A 291 -13.34 12.90 -0.39
CA VAL A 291 -12.10 12.12 -0.36
C VAL A 291 -12.45 10.70 0.06
N LEU A 292 -12.14 9.71 -0.79
CA LEU A 292 -12.23 8.30 -0.45
C LEU A 292 -11.10 7.93 0.51
N SER A 293 -11.42 7.20 1.57
CA SER A 293 -10.46 6.73 2.56
C SER A 293 -10.75 5.30 2.99
N ALA A 294 -9.97 4.78 3.93
CA ALA A 294 -10.05 3.41 4.44
C ALA A 294 -10.18 2.39 3.30
N LYS A 295 -11.23 1.57 3.34
CA LYS A 295 -11.50 0.48 2.39
C LYS A 295 -12.28 0.95 1.14
N SER A 296 -12.65 2.23 1.09
CA SER A 296 -13.51 2.82 0.06
C SER A 296 -12.72 3.44 -1.09
N ILE A 297 -11.39 3.41 -1.04
CA ILE A 297 -10.51 3.94 -2.09
C ILE A 297 -10.63 3.14 -3.41
N GLY A 298 -10.17 3.74 -4.50
CA GLY A 298 -10.12 3.13 -5.83
C GLY A 298 -9.19 1.91 -5.90
N THR A 299 -9.72 0.76 -5.55
CA THR A 299 -9.04 -0.55 -5.57
C THR A 299 -9.96 -1.60 -6.19
N THR A 300 -9.39 -2.72 -6.58
CA THR A 300 -10.13 -3.90 -7.04
C THR A 300 -10.33 -4.84 -5.86
N HIS A 301 -11.20 -5.84 -6.00
CA HIS A 301 -11.38 -6.88 -4.98
C HIS A 301 -10.04 -7.51 -4.56
N ILE A 302 -9.14 -7.68 -5.53
CA ILE A 302 -7.81 -8.26 -5.35
C ILE A 302 -6.87 -7.28 -4.62
N THR A 303 -6.75 -6.04 -5.09
CA THR A 303 -5.77 -5.10 -4.49
C THR A 303 -6.22 -4.54 -3.16
N ASN A 304 -7.53 -4.46 -2.90
CA ASN A 304 -8.04 -4.12 -1.57
C ASN A 304 -7.41 -5.00 -0.49
N ALA A 305 -7.10 -6.28 -0.78
CA ALA A 305 -6.42 -7.20 0.13
C ALA A 305 -5.03 -6.74 0.61
N ALA A 306 -4.37 -5.82 -0.09
CA ALA A 306 -3.14 -5.17 0.37
C ALA A 306 -3.38 -3.77 0.95
N TYR A 307 -4.31 -3.00 0.38
CA TYR A 307 -4.56 -1.62 0.80
C TYR A 307 -5.38 -1.49 2.09
N ARG A 308 -6.26 -2.46 2.40
CA ARG A 308 -7.00 -2.54 3.67
C ARG A 308 -6.17 -3.03 4.86
N MET A 309 -4.89 -3.34 4.65
CA MET A 309 -4.03 -3.75 5.74
C MET A 309 -3.73 -2.56 6.65
N HIS A 310 -3.82 -2.73 7.97
CA HIS A 310 -3.74 -1.63 8.94
C HIS A 310 -2.62 -0.60 8.69
N PRO A 311 -1.35 -0.97 8.39
CA PRO A 311 -0.32 0.03 8.09
C PRO A 311 -0.62 0.88 6.86
N VAL A 312 -1.28 0.29 5.86
CA VAL A 312 -1.66 0.97 4.61
C VAL A 312 -2.94 1.79 4.81
N GLU A 313 -3.91 1.31 5.59
CA GLU A 313 -5.08 2.12 5.98
C GLU A 313 -4.66 3.38 6.76
N TRP A 314 -3.63 3.30 7.60
CA TRP A 314 -3.06 4.49 8.26
C TRP A 314 -2.48 5.47 7.25
N ALA A 315 -1.70 4.98 6.27
CA ALA A 315 -1.17 5.82 5.19
C ALA A 315 -2.29 6.45 4.34
N ILE A 316 -3.40 5.72 4.09
CA ILE A 316 -4.60 6.24 3.41
C ILE A 316 -5.24 7.35 4.24
N GLY A 317 -5.40 7.15 5.55
CA GLY A 317 -5.94 8.16 6.46
C GLY A 317 -5.08 9.42 6.52
N GLU A 318 -3.75 9.27 6.60
CA GLU A 318 -2.79 10.36 6.54
C GLU A 318 -2.91 11.12 5.21
N ALA A 319 -2.81 10.42 4.07
CA ALA A 319 -2.91 11.03 2.75
C ALA A 319 -4.26 11.75 2.53
N GLY A 320 -5.36 11.10 2.92
CA GLY A 320 -6.72 11.65 2.81
C GLY A 320 -6.92 12.89 3.70
N GLY A 321 -6.39 12.87 4.93
CA GLY A 321 -6.43 14.02 5.83
C GLY A 321 -5.63 15.22 5.30
N PHE A 322 -4.43 14.99 4.79
CA PHE A 322 -3.62 16.04 4.17
C PHE A 322 -4.27 16.60 2.91
N LEU A 323 -4.85 15.76 2.05
CA LEU A 323 -5.57 16.19 0.86
C LEU A 323 -6.80 17.03 1.24
N ALA A 324 -7.58 16.62 2.23
CA ALA A 324 -8.74 17.37 2.71
C ALA A 324 -8.34 18.72 3.31
N ALA A 325 -7.32 18.76 4.17
CA ALA A 325 -6.82 20.01 4.76
C ALA A 325 -6.30 20.97 3.69
N PHE A 326 -5.51 20.46 2.73
CA PHE A 326 -4.97 21.25 1.63
C PHE A 326 -6.08 21.79 0.70
N SER A 327 -7.12 20.99 0.46
CA SER A 327 -8.32 21.41 -0.28
C SER A 327 -9.02 22.58 0.42
N VAL A 328 -9.21 22.50 1.74
CA VAL A 328 -9.84 23.57 2.53
C VAL A 328 -9.00 24.85 2.52
N TRP A 329 -7.68 24.75 2.66
CA TRP A 329 -6.78 25.92 2.69
C TRP A 329 -6.67 26.63 1.35
N THR A 330 -6.66 25.87 0.26
CA THR A 330 -6.51 26.44 -1.09
C THR A 330 -7.86 26.81 -1.72
N GLY A 331 -8.98 26.36 -1.14
CA GLY A 331 -10.31 26.48 -1.73
C GLY A 331 -10.49 25.66 -3.01
N LYS A 332 -9.59 24.72 -3.28
CA LYS A 332 -9.60 23.87 -4.48
C LYS A 332 -10.21 22.51 -4.17
N GLN A 333 -10.88 21.93 -5.16
CA GLN A 333 -11.45 20.58 -5.02
C GLN A 333 -10.34 19.52 -5.01
N PRO A 334 -10.52 18.38 -4.31
CA PRO A 334 -9.55 17.28 -4.33
C PRO A 334 -9.14 16.87 -5.75
N ARG A 335 -10.12 16.77 -6.67
CA ARG A 335 -9.92 16.45 -8.08
C ARG A 335 -9.10 17.49 -8.84
N GLU A 336 -9.27 18.77 -8.54
CA GLU A 336 -8.46 19.84 -9.14
C GLU A 336 -7.00 19.75 -8.66
N ILE A 337 -6.79 19.49 -7.37
CA ILE A 337 -5.46 19.35 -6.77
C ILE A 337 -4.70 18.19 -7.42
N VAL A 338 -5.33 17.03 -7.56
CA VAL A 338 -4.68 15.84 -8.13
C VAL A 338 -4.38 15.99 -9.63
N ARG A 339 -5.23 16.69 -10.39
CA ARG A 339 -5.01 16.92 -11.84
C ARG A 339 -3.99 18.00 -12.14
N ASN A 340 -3.79 18.95 -11.24
CA ASN A 340 -2.89 20.07 -11.45
C ASN A 340 -1.50 19.77 -10.87
N GLU A 341 -0.48 19.69 -11.74
CA GLU A 341 0.88 19.35 -11.31
C GLU A 341 1.43 20.29 -10.22
N SER A 342 1.19 21.60 -10.32
CA SER A 342 1.64 22.59 -9.33
C SER A 342 1.02 22.33 -7.96
N LEU A 343 -0.30 22.07 -7.90
CA LEU A 343 -1.00 21.76 -6.65
C LEU A 343 -0.60 20.39 -6.10
N LEU A 344 -0.45 19.37 -6.95
CA LEU A 344 0.00 18.04 -6.55
C LEU A 344 1.42 18.07 -5.96
N ARG A 345 2.37 18.79 -6.58
CA ARG A 345 3.72 18.93 -6.01
C ARG A 345 3.73 19.71 -4.70
N LYS A 346 2.87 20.74 -4.56
CA LYS A 346 2.66 21.42 -3.27
C LYS A 346 2.15 20.47 -2.20
N LEU A 347 1.17 19.62 -2.53
CA LEU A 347 0.64 18.62 -1.61
C LEU A 347 1.71 17.59 -1.21
N GLN A 348 2.43 17.00 -2.18
CA GLN A 348 3.52 16.06 -1.90
C GLN A 348 4.64 16.69 -1.06
N GLY A 349 5.00 17.94 -1.33
CA GLY A 349 5.93 18.70 -0.49
C GLY A 349 5.38 18.93 0.92
N PHE A 350 4.08 19.18 1.07
CA PHE A 350 3.43 19.33 2.37
C PHE A 350 3.45 18.02 3.18
N LEU A 351 3.12 16.87 2.58
CA LEU A 351 3.22 15.56 3.25
C LEU A 351 4.66 15.26 3.70
N THR A 352 5.61 15.35 2.76
CA THR A 352 7.00 14.94 3.00
C THR A 352 7.71 15.86 3.99
N ARG A 353 7.41 17.16 4.03
CA ARG A 353 7.91 18.07 5.07
C ARG A 353 7.43 17.69 6.47
N ASN A 354 6.30 17.00 6.58
CA ASN A 354 5.78 16.45 7.83
C ASN A 354 6.26 15.01 8.09
N GLY A 355 7.29 14.54 7.37
CA GLY A 355 7.91 13.24 7.61
C GLY A 355 7.16 12.04 7.03
N ILE A 356 6.16 12.27 6.17
CA ILE A 356 5.38 11.20 5.53
C ILE A 356 6.11 10.72 4.27
N PRO A 357 6.52 9.45 4.19
CA PRO A 357 7.13 8.89 2.98
C PRO A 357 6.07 8.65 1.90
N ILE A 358 6.39 9.06 0.67
CA ILE A 358 5.52 8.87 -0.50
C ILE A 358 6.15 7.94 -1.55
N VAL A 359 7.44 7.62 -1.41
CA VAL A 359 8.19 6.63 -2.19
C VAL A 359 9.03 5.77 -1.24
N TRP A 360 9.09 4.46 -1.53
CA TRP A 360 9.88 3.49 -0.76
C TRP A 360 11.39 3.70 -0.94
N PHE A 361 12.02 4.19 0.13
CA PHE A 361 13.47 4.15 0.35
C PHE A 361 13.78 3.59 1.73
N ASP A 362 14.72 2.65 1.82
CA ASP A 362 15.16 2.00 3.07
C ASP A 362 16.48 2.58 3.63
N ASP A 363 17.05 3.59 2.96
CA ASP A 363 18.31 4.25 3.30
C ASP A 363 18.20 5.78 3.42
N VAL A 364 16.98 6.31 3.55
CA VAL A 364 16.70 7.73 3.80
C VAL A 364 15.76 7.85 5.00
N ALA A 365 16.27 8.41 6.11
CA ALA A 365 15.46 8.63 7.31
C ALA A 365 14.39 9.71 7.07
N HIS A 366 13.24 9.59 7.73
CA HIS A 366 12.15 10.57 7.63
C HIS A 366 12.54 11.95 8.21
N THR A 367 13.60 11.98 9.03
CA THR A 367 14.19 13.18 9.60
C THR A 367 15.41 13.69 8.80
N ASP A 368 15.74 13.11 7.65
CA ASP A 368 16.82 13.63 6.79
C ASP A 368 16.41 15.04 6.32
N GLN A 369 17.34 15.99 6.41
CA GLN A 369 17.11 17.38 5.99
C GLN A 369 16.69 17.51 4.52
N ASP A 370 17.08 16.53 3.69
CA ASP A 370 16.78 16.49 2.25
C ASP A 370 15.57 15.59 1.94
N PHE A 371 14.84 15.10 2.95
CA PHE A 371 13.74 14.13 2.79
C PHE A 371 12.66 14.64 1.84
N GLU A 372 12.18 15.88 2.01
CA GLU A 372 11.20 16.51 1.11
C GLU A 372 11.69 16.50 -0.34
N ALA A 373 12.91 16.98 -0.58
CA ALA A 373 13.46 17.08 -1.93
C ALA A 373 13.66 15.69 -2.56
N ILE A 374 14.17 14.72 -1.81
CA ILE A 374 14.40 13.35 -2.30
C ILE A 374 13.07 12.68 -2.66
N GLN A 375 12.08 12.75 -1.77
CA GLN A 375 10.79 12.10 -1.95
C GLN A 375 9.99 12.71 -3.11
N VAL A 376 9.89 14.04 -3.20
CA VAL A 376 9.14 14.72 -4.27
C VAL A 376 9.82 14.53 -5.63
N MET A 377 11.15 14.58 -5.70
CA MET A 377 11.86 14.39 -6.97
C MET A 377 11.82 12.95 -7.48
N ALA A 378 11.74 11.97 -6.57
CA ALA A 378 11.47 10.58 -6.93
C ALA A 378 10.02 10.38 -7.39
N ALA A 379 9.04 10.94 -6.68
CA ALA A 379 7.63 10.89 -7.09
C ALA A 379 7.40 11.60 -8.45
N ALA A 380 8.15 12.66 -8.75
CA ALA A 380 8.10 13.33 -10.05
C ALA A 380 8.81 12.56 -11.18
N GLY A 381 9.48 11.45 -10.88
CA GLY A 381 10.24 10.67 -11.86
C GLY A 381 11.55 11.32 -12.30
N ILE A 382 12.02 12.36 -11.61
CA ILE A 382 13.19 13.17 -12.02
C ILE A 382 14.48 12.63 -11.41
N VAL A 383 14.46 12.21 -10.14
CA VAL A 383 15.61 11.59 -9.45
C VAL A 383 15.17 10.29 -8.77
N ASN A 384 15.34 9.17 -9.48
CA ASN A 384 14.87 7.84 -9.06
C ASN A 384 16.02 6.96 -8.54
N SER A 385 15.69 5.84 -7.88
CA SER A 385 16.67 4.81 -7.50
C SER A 385 17.47 4.33 -8.73
N GLU A 386 18.75 4.03 -8.53
CA GLU A 386 19.67 3.58 -9.60
C GLU A 386 19.52 2.09 -9.91
N ASN A 387 18.85 1.34 -9.03
CA ASN A 387 18.78 -0.11 -9.13
C ASN A 387 17.38 -0.60 -8.75
N GLU A 388 16.67 -1.14 -9.73
CA GLU A 388 15.35 -1.75 -9.56
C GLU A 388 15.34 -2.91 -8.56
N LYS A 389 16.49 -3.54 -8.28
CA LYS A 389 16.64 -4.72 -7.41
C LYS A 389 16.72 -4.40 -5.93
N ASN A 390 16.71 -3.14 -5.52
CA ASN A 390 16.67 -2.76 -4.11
C ASN A 390 15.87 -1.46 -3.89
N LEU A 391 15.65 -1.14 -2.62
CA LEU A 391 14.94 0.07 -2.22
C LEU A 391 15.86 1.26 -1.97
N HIS A 392 17.17 1.17 -2.24
CA HIS A 392 18.10 2.24 -1.91
C HIS A 392 17.95 3.46 -2.83
N PHE A 393 17.94 4.65 -2.23
CA PHE A 393 18.14 5.91 -2.93
C PHE A 393 19.62 6.25 -3.10
N ARG A 394 20.46 5.86 -2.15
CA ARG A 394 21.91 6.14 -2.06
C ARG A 394 22.24 7.63 -1.99
N PRO A 395 21.79 8.36 -0.98
CA PRO A 395 21.86 9.82 -0.97
C PRO A 395 23.28 10.41 -1.10
N TYR A 396 24.30 9.66 -0.67
CA TYR A 396 25.72 10.09 -0.69
C TYR A 396 26.50 9.60 -1.92
N ALA A 397 25.90 8.78 -2.79
CA ALA A 397 26.56 8.33 -4.01
C ALA A 397 26.77 9.50 -4.99
N SER A 398 27.86 9.43 -5.75
CA SER A 398 28.16 10.40 -6.80
C SER A 398 27.19 10.26 -7.99
N VAL A 399 26.92 11.36 -8.67
CA VAL A 399 26.13 11.34 -9.92
C VAL A 399 27.02 11.54 -11.14
N SER A 400 26.75 10.75 -12.17
CA SER A 400 27.42 10.87 -13.47
C SER A 400 26.81 12.01 -14.31
N ARG A 401 27.53 12.42 -15.35
CA ARG A 401 27.04 13.40 -16.33
C ARG A 401 25.75 12.94 -17.02
N ALA A 402 25.63 11.65 -17.32
CA ALA A 402 24.43 11.05 -17.89
C ALA A 402 23.20 11.15 -16.97
N VAL A 403 23.37 10.92 -15.66
CA VAL A 403 22.30 11.06 -14.67
C VAL A 403 21.80 12.49 -14.58
N VAL A 404 22.72 13.46 -14.51
CA VAL A 404 22.34 14.89 -14.48
C VAL A 404 21.59 15.31 -15.75
N CYS A 405 22.02 14.84 -16.93
CA CYS A 405 21.32 15.15 -18.18
C CYS A 405 19.91 14.60 -18.22
N THR A 406 19.74 13.35 -17.77
CA THR A 406 18.43 12.68 -17.72
C THR A 406 17.48 13.40 -16.77
N ALA A 407 17.96 13.79 -15.59
CA ALA A 407 17.17 14.53 -14.62
C ALA A 407 16.78 15.94 -15.13
N LEU A 408 17.68 16.66 -15.82
CA LEU A 408 17.37 17.96 -16.41
C LEU A 408 16.35 17.86 -17.55
N VAL A 409 16.46 16.87 -18.44
CA VAL A 409 15.46 16.64 -19.51
C VAL A 409 14.08 16.36 -18.91
N SER A 410 14.01 15.50 -17.89
CA SER A 410 12.77 15.19 -17.17
C SER A 410 12.20 16.43 -16.48
N LEU A 411 13.01 17.17 -15.73
CA LEU A 411 12.61 18.41 -15.04
C LEU A 411 12.03 19.45 -16.02
N LEU A 412 12.69 19.66 -17.15
CA LEU A 412 12.30 20.66 -18.13
C LEU A 412 11.12 20.20 -19.02
N GLY A 413 10.85 18.89 -19.07
CA GLY A 413 9.81 18.32 -19.95
C GLY A 413 10.18 18.45 -21.43
N LEU A 414 11.45 18.28 -21.77
CA LEU A 414 11.93 18.44 -23.14
C LEU A 414 11.58 17.21 -23.99
N GLU A 415 11.19 17.45 -25.23
CA GLU A 415 11.04 16.40 -26.24
C GLU A 415 12.40 15.76 -26.55
N LYS A 416 12.44 14.43 -26.58
CA LYS A 416 13.69 13.68 -26.76
C LYS A 416 14.16 13.77 -28.20
N ASN A 417 15.41 14.16 -28.38
CA ASN A 417 16.11 14.15 -29.66
C ASN A 417 16.98 12.88 -29.80
N THR A 418 16.86 12.17 -30.93
CA THR A 418 17.67 10.99 -31.28
C THR A 418 18.22 11.13 -32.70
N PRO A 419 19.25 11.97 -32.92
CA PRO A 419 19.80 12.16 -34.26
C PRO A 419 20.46 10.88 -34.76
N ALA A 420 20.44 10.64 -36.07
CA ALA A 420 21.13 9.48 -36.65
C ALA A 420 22.67 9.60 -36.52
N GLN A 421 23.19 10.83 -36.59
CA GLN A 421 24.60 11.13 -36.38
C GLN A 421 24.82 11.65 -34.95
N PRO A 422 25.58 10.95 -34.10
CA PRO A 422 25.80 11.38 -32.72
C PRO A 422 26.73 12.60 -32.65
N SER A 423 26.44 13.51 -31.71
CA SER A 423 27.28 14.67 -31.43
C SER A 423 28.60 14.30 -30.73
N PHE A 424 28.63 13.14 -30.07
CA PHE A 424 29.78 12.66 -29.29
C PHE A 424 30.14 11.23 -29.65
N ARG A 425 31.43 10.96 -29.89
CA ARG A 425 31.90 9.64 -30.35
C ARG A 425 31.79 8.54 -29.29
N ASP A 426 31.77 8.89 -28.02
CA ASP A 426 31.66 7.97 -26.87
C ASP A 426 30.22 7.81 -26.37
N VAL A 427 29.22 8.34 -27.09
CA VAL A 427 27.79 8.16 -26.79
C VAL A 427 27.06 7.80 -28.07
N GLN A 428 26.98 6.51 -28.37
CA GLN A 428 26.38 6.01 -29.61
C GLN A 428 24.90 5.64 -29.43
N PRO A 429 24.05 5.78 -30.47
CA PRO A 429 22.68 5.30 -30.45
C PRO A 429 22.61 3.81 -30.08
N GLY A 430 21.70 3.45 -29.17
CA GLY A 430 21.51 2.06 -28.72
C GLY A 430 22.59 1.50 -27.79
N GLN A 431 23.75 2.17 -27.64
CA GLN A 431 24.83 1.69 -26.75
C GLN A 431 24.79 2.32 -25.35
N HIS A 432 24.25 3.53 -25.23
CA HIS A 432 24.16 4.23 -23.94
C HIS A 432 22.72 4.68 -23.66
N TRP A 433 22.19 4.32 -22.49
CA TRP A 433 20.80 4.60 -22.08
C TRP A 433 20.46 6.10 -22.05
N ALA A 434 21.43 6.96 -21.75
CA ALA A 434 21.26 8.41 -21.72
C ALA A 434 21.47 9.10 -23.09
N TYR A 435 21.65 8.36 -24.18
CA TYR A 435 21.95 8.91 -25.51
C TYR A 435 20.98 10.04 -25.89
N SER A 436 19.68 9.77 -25.87
CA SER A 436 18.66 10.75 -26.25
C SER A 436 18.66 11.97 -25.33
N ASN A 437 18.85 11.78 -24.02
CA ASN A 437 18.88 12.91 -23.07
C ASN A 437 20.11 13.81 -23.29
N ILE A 438 21.27 13.23 -23.58
CA ILE A 438 22.50 13.97 -23.85
C ILE A 438 22.37 14.77 -25.16
N GLU A 439 21.89 14.13 -26.23
CA GLU A 439 21.65 14.79 -27.52
C GLU A 439 20.59 15.90 -27.42
N THR A 440 19.53 15.67 -26.64
CA THR A 440 18.50 16.68 -26.35
C THR A 440 19.13 17.94 -25.73
N LEU A 441 19.90 17.79 -24.64
CA LEU A 441 20.54 18.95 -24.01
C LEU A 441 21.64 19.58 -24.89
N LYS A 442 22.27 18.79 -25.77
CA LYS A 442 23.26 19.30 -26.71
C LYS A 442 22.59 20.17 -27.78
N ALA A 443 21.47 19.74 -28.34
CA ALA A 443 20.66 20.52 -29.28
C ALA A 443 20.16 21.84 -28.65
N GLN A 444 19.87 21.83 -27.34
CA GLN A 444 19.48 23.02 -26.58
C GLN A 444 20.67 23.88 -26.12
N ASN A 445 21.91 23.56 -26.54
CA ASN A 445 23.13 24.27 -26.13
C ASN A 445 23.36 24.36 -24.61
N MET A 446 22.85 23.38 -23.85
CA MET A 446 22.97 23.33 -22.40
C MET A 446 24.18 22.52 -21.93
N VAL A 447 24.61 21.52 -22.71
CA VAL A 447 25.78 20.69 -22.41
C VAL A 447 26.90 20.88 -23.43
N ALA A 448 28.14 20.67 -22.98
CA ALA A 448 29.34 20.60 -23.82
C ALA A 448 30.15 19.35 -23.51
N GLY A 449 30.94 18.90 -24.49
CA GLY A 449 31.85 17.76 -24.35
C GLY A 449 33.09 18.09 -23.53
N VAL A 450 33.87 17.06 -23.20
CA VAL A 450 35.14 17.15 -22.47
C VAL A 450 36.37 17.26 -23.39
N GLY A 451 36.14 17.59 -24.66
CA GLY A 451 37.17 17.69 -25.70
C GLY A 451 37.36 16.41 -26.52
N ARG A 452 38.04 16.55 -27.68
CA ARG A 452 38.29 15.46 -28.65
C ARG A 452 37.01 14.70 -29.03
N GLY A 453 35.89 15.40 -29.25
CA GLY A 453 34.61 14.80 -29.61
C GLY A 453 33.97 13.88 -28.56
N ARG A 454 34.39 13.93 -27.28
CA ARG A 454 33.85 13.09 -26.20
C ARG A 454 32.91 13.85 -25.26
N PHE A 455 31.95 13.14 -24.66
CA PHE A 455 31.08 13.63 -23.60
C PHE A 455 31.45 13.13 -22.20
N ALA A 456 32.02 11.92 -22.09
CA ALA A 456 32.28 11.19 -20.85
C ALA A 456 31.01 10.98 -19.98
N PRO A 457 30.02 10.20 -20.45
CA PRO A 457 28.71 10.09 -19.80
C PRO A 457 28.77 9.55 -18.36
N ASP A 458 29.67 8.61 -18.07
CA ASP A 458 29.80 7.98 -16.76
C ASP A 458 30.73 8.73 -15.79
N GLN A 459 31.37 9.80 -16.25
CA GLN A 459 32.23 10.61 -15.40
C GLN A 459 31.41 11.34 -14.34
N ALA A 460 31.87 11.29 -13.08
CA ALA A 460 31.27 12.05 -11.99
C ALA A 460 31.37 13.56 -12.24
N MET A 461 30.31 14.30 -11.91
CA MET A 461 30.21 15.74 -12.11
C MET A 461 30.53 16.52 -10.81
N THR A 462 31.22 17.65 -10.91
CA THR A 462 31.40 18.57 -9.77
C THR A 462 30.20 19.49 -9.57
N ARG A 463 29.99 20.00 -8.35
CA ARG A 463 28.90 20.96 -8.05
C ARG A 463 29.04 22.24 -8.88
N GLN A 464 30.27 22.68 -9.15
CA GLN A 464 30.57 23.78 -10.06
C GLN A 464 30.09 23.49 -11.49
N GLN A 465 30.33 22.27 -12.00
CA GLN A 465 29.85 21.87 -13.33
C GLN A 465 28.33 21.82 -13.41
N LEU A 466 27.67 21.29 -12.38
CA LEU A 466 26.21 21.35 -12.25
C LEU A 466 25.70 22.80 -12.29
N GLY A 467 26.40 23.72 -11.62
CA GLY A 467 26.11 25.16 -11.68
C GLY A 467 26.07 25.71 -13.10
N PHE A 468 27.07 25.39 -13.94
CA PHE A 468 27.07 25.83 -15.33
C PHE A 468 25.86 25.32 -16.13
N LEU A 469 25.49 24.05 -15.92
CA LEU A 469 24.33 23.43 -16.57
C LEU A 469 23.02 24.09 -16.13
N VAL A 470 22.84 24.28 -14.82
CA VAL A 470 21.65 24.93 -14.26
C VAL A 470 21.55 26.39 -14.72
N LYS A 471 22.68 27.12 -14.79
CA LYS A 471 22.71 28.50 -15.30
C LYS A 471 22.25 28.58 -16.76
N LYS A 472 22.60 27.58 -17.58
CA LYS A 472 22.14 27.48 -18.97
C LYS A 472 20.67 27.09 -19.07
N ALA A 473 20.21 26.16 -18.23
CA ALA A 473 18.84 25.67 -18.23
C ALA A 473 17.82 26.69 -17.71
N MET A 474 18.10 27.32 -16.57
CA MET A 474 17.17 28.21 -15.86
C MET A 474 17.92 29.41 -15.23
N PRO A 475 18.44 30.35 -16.04
CA PRO A 475 19.34 31.42 -15.57
C PRO A 475 18.72 32.30 -14.47
N LYS A 476 17.41 32.59 -14.55
CA LYS A 476 16.69 33.41 -13.56
C LYS A 476 16.62 32.77 -12.18
N HIS A 477 16.71 31.44 -12.10
CA HIS A 477 16.57 30.67 -10.86
C HIS A 477 17.90 30.04 -10.41
N HIS A 478 18.99 30.33 -11.11
CA HIS A 478 20.31 29.76 -10.84
C HIS A 478 20.78 30.03 -9.41
N GLU A 479 20.71 31.27 -8.92
CA GLU A 479 21.18 31.58 -7.56
C GLU A 479 20.31 30.89 -6.49
N ALA A 480 18.99 30.94 -6.64
CA ALA A 480 18.04 30.33 -5.72
C ALA A 480 18.21 28.80 -5.63
N ALA A 481 18.53 28.14 -6.75
CA ALA A 481 18.69 26.68 -6.79
C ALA A 481 19.87 26.16 -5.98
N PHE A 482 20.87 27.00 -5.69
CA PHE A 482 22.07 26.62 -4.94
C PHE A 482 22.08 27.16 -3.50
N VAL A 483 20.95 27.68 -3.01
CA VAL A 483 20.77 28.00 -1.58
C VAL A 483 20.85 26.68 -0.79
N GLY A 484 21.94 26.47 -0.05
CA GLY A 484 22.22 25.23 0.67
C GLY A 484 23.07 24.19 -0.08
N THR A 485 23.55 24.50 -1.30
CA THR A 485 24.48 23.64 -2.05
C THR A 485 25.63 24.48 -2.60
N PRO A 486 26.83 24.47 -1.98
CA PRO A 486 27.97 25.23 -2.48
C PRO A 486 28.36 24.85 -3.92
N ARG A 487 28.66 25.84 -4.75
CA ARG A 487 29.13 25.66 -6.14
C ARG A 487 30.66 25.52 -6.17
N ASP A 488 31.15 24.42 -5.62
CA ASP A 488 32.58 24.13 -5.48
C ASP A 488 33.02 22.94 -6.37
N ARG A 489 34.28 22.53 -6.24
CA ARG A 489 34.85 21.41 -7.01
C ARG A 489 34.54 20.04 -6.41
N ARG A 490 33.72 19.94 -5.36
CA ARG A 490 33.32 18.64 -4.80
C ARG A 490 32.39 17.93 -5.79
N ILE A 491 32.41 16.60 -5.76
CA ILE A 491 31.53 15.77 -6.57
C ILE A 491 30.08 15.95 -6.10
N VAL A 492 29.16 16.10 -7.05
CA VAL A 492 27.72 16.16 -6.77
C VAL A 492 27.28 14.81 -6.22
N GLN A 493 26.62 14.83 -5.06
CA GLN A 493 25.92 13.68 -4.53
C GLN A 493 24.45 13.68 -4.97
N ARG A 494 23.79 12.52 -4.91
CA ARG A 494 22.37 12.39 -5.26
C ARG A 494 21.45 13.30 -4.43
N ARG A 495 21.76 13.51 -3.15
CA ARG A 495 21.05 14.50 -2.30
C ARG A 495 21.23 15.94 -2.78
N ASP A 496 22.43 16.31 -3.23
CA ASP A 496 22.70 17.66 -3.76
C ASP A 496 21.90 17.89 -5.04
N LEU A 497 21.88 16.89 -5.93
CA LEU A 497 21.10 16.92 -7.16
C LEU A 497 19.60 17.10 -6.84
N SER A 498 19.08 16.34 -5.88
CA SER A 498 17.67 16.42 -5.47
C SER A 498 17.33 17.81 -4.93
N ARG A 499 18.18 18.38 -4.05
CA ARG A 499 17.98 19.73 -3.49
C ARG A 499 17.94 20.80 -4.58
N VAL A 500 18.93 20.80 -5.48
CA VAL A 500 19.06 21.78 -6.56
C VAL A 500 17.90 21.66 -7.54
N LEU A 501 17.59 20.45 -8.01
CA LEU A 501 16.53 20.25 -8.99
C LEU A 501 15.14 20.45 -8.39
N TYR A 502 14.94 20.18 -7.10
CA TYR A 502 13.68 20.50 -6.42
C TYR A 502 13.43 22.00 -6.35
N ALA A 503 14.46 22.79 -6.04
CA ALA A 503 14.35 24.25 -6.08
C ALA A 503 13.98 24.78 -7.49
N LEU A 504 14.53 24.16 -8.55
CA LEU A 504 14.17 24.48 -9.92
C LEU A 504 12.75 24.03 -10.29
N LEU A 505 12.32 22.85 -9.83
CA LEU A 505 10.95 22.37 -10.02
C LEU A 505 9.95 23.33 -9.38
N LYS A 506 10.24 23.79 -8.16
CA LYS A 506 9.43 24.79 -7.48
C LYS A 506 9.31 26.09 -8.27
N ALA A 507 10.43 26.58 -8.80
CA ALA A 507 10.43 27.75 -9.67
C ALA A 507 9.63 27.54 -10.97
N LYS A 508 9.80 26.39 -11.64
CA LYS A 508 9.07 26.04 -12.86
C LYS A 508 7.55 26.01 -12.64
N LEU A 509 7.12 25.49 -11.49
CA LEU A 509 5.71 25.33 -11.14
C LEU A 509 5.11 26.52 -10.38
N ALA A 510 5.92 27.55 -10.10
CA ALA A 510 5.56 28.71 -9.28
C ALA A 510 4.99 28.31 -7.91
N ILE A 511 5.72 27.45 -7.17
CA ILE A 511 5.30 26.90 -5.88
C ILE A 511 6.24 27.13 -4.71
#